data_AF-A0A0M0JQW9-F1
#
_entry.id   AF-A0A0M0JQW9-F1
#
_cell.length_a   1.000
_cell.length_b   1.000
_cell.length_c   1.000
_cell.angle_alpha   90.00
_cell.angle_beta   90.00
_cell.angle_gamma   90.00
#
_symmetry.space_group_name_H-M   'P 1'
#
loop_
_entity.id
_entity.type
_entity.pdbx_description
1 polymer ?
#
loop_
_entity_poly.entity_id
_entity_poly.type
_entity_poly.pdbx_seq_one_letter_code
_entity_poly.pdbx_strand_id
1 'polypeptide(L)'
;MNGRLVALRALSTASAEAAPAAPEASEQAKSGKLIAELERLQNLPWWQSSLLRLGGTFGDEQWQAAAGGDMYMRVLEQSGLPIFTAEDGARLPERFYTRLQLKGLHAWVAHVRLRMEPKEKHSVLFRELMEHVWDQASLDLSHGVVTNGERMGYIEISKHLKASQFAWHGFCKNLDAVLASDAPRDEMAILLIKNMYVDKEGDPLVDETGTPLPGVERGARWLTEYLLAQRDHLAALPSEDVLKGRVSWAEPVRATSV
;
A
#
# COMPACT_ATOMS: atom_id res chain seq x y z
N MET A 1 -44.53 7.50 -55.64
CA MET A 1 -44.34 8.97 -55.64
C MET A 1 -44.02 9.39 -54.21
N ASN A 2 -42.85 10.04 -54.04
CA ASN A 2 -42.46 11.06 -53.05
C ASN A 2 -42.98 10.92 -51.60
N GLY A 3 -42.17 10.93 -50.54
CA GLY A 3 -40.76 11.24 -50.39
C GLY A 3 -40.44 11.65 -48.93
N ARG A 4 -39.13 11.73 -48.66
CA ARG A 4 -38.45 12.49 -47.58
C ARG A 4 -38.47 11.97 -46.12
N LEU A 5 -37.36 11.30 -45.81
CA LEU A 5 -36.47 11.58 -44.66
C LEU A 5 -36.55 13.03 -44.13
N VAL A 6 -36.74 13.18 -42.81
CA VAL A 6 -36.13 14.26 -42.01
C VAL A 6 -35.67 13.66 -40.68
N ALA A 7 -34.37 13.79 -40.46
CA ALA A 7 -33.67 13.45 -39.23
C ALA A 7 -33.90 14.53 -38.16
N LEU A 8 -34.06 14.13 -36.90
CA LEU A 8 -33.86 14.99 -35.75
C LEU A 8 -32.99 14.26 -34.72
N ARG A 9 -31.69 14.53 -34.87
CA ARG A 9 -30.62 14.28 -33.90
C ARG A 9 -30.94 15.11 -32.65
N ALA A 10 -31.34 14.47 -31.56
CA ALA A 10 -31.30 15.09 -30.25
C ALA A 10 -29.83 15.07 -29.77
N LEU A 11 -29.19 16.24 -29.80
CA LEU A 11 -27.92 16.50 -29.16
C LEU A 11 -28.16 16.46 -27.64
N SER A 12 -27.89 15.32 -27.02
CA SER A 12 -27.64 15.25 -25.58
C SER A 12 -26.25 15.82 -25.34
N THR A 13 -26.20 17.09 -24.94
CA THR A 13 -25.02 17.67 -24.32
C THR A 13 -24.91 17.10 -22.92
N ALA A 14 -24.25 15.94 -22.80
CA ALA A 14 -23.72 15.49 -21.53
C ALA A 14 -22.71 16.56 -21.07
N SER A 15 -23.11 17.34 -20.07
CA SER A 15 -22.19 18.18 -19.31
C SER A 15 -21.16 17.24 -18.71
N ALA A 16 -19.90 17.39 -19.13
CA ALA A 16 -18.77 16.74 -18.50
C ALA A 16 -18.65 17.33 -17.09
N GLU A 17 -19.35 16.70 -16.14
CA GLU A 17 -19.16 16.92 -14.72
C GLU A 17 -17.73 16.48 -14.43
N ALA A 18 -16.84 17.46 -14.28
CA ALA A 18 -15.45 17.24 -13.95
C ALA A 18 -15.42 16.43 -12.65
N ALA A 19 -14.91 15.20 -12.73
CA ALA A 19 -14.63 14.39 -11.57
C ALA A 19 -13.81 15.24 -10.58
N PRO A 20 -14.18 15.28 -9.29
CA PRO A 20 -13.40 16.01 -8.30
C PRO A 20 -11.97 15.48 -8.37
N ALA A 21 -11.00 16.38 -8.57
CA ALA A 21 -9.59 16.03 -8.57
C ALA A 21 -9.28 15.22 -7.31
N ALA A 22 -8.74 14.02 -7.50
CA ALA A 22 -8.49 13.08 -6.42
C ALA A 22 -7.64 13.76 -5.32
N PRO A 23 -7.99 13.63 -4.04
CA PRO A 23 -7.24 14.22 -2.91
C PRO A 23 -5.76 13.78 -2.88
N GLU A 24 -5.43 12.68 -3.55
CA GLU A 24 -4.14 12.00 -3.61
C GLU A 24 -3.00 12.88 -4.17
N ALA A 25 -3.27 13.66 -5.23
CA ALA A 25 -2.25 14.51 -5.84
C ALA A 25 -1.81 15.68 -4.92
N SER A 26 -2.70 16.10 -4.01
CA SER A 26 -2.44 17.18 -3.06
C SER A 26 -1.51 16.73 -1.92
N GLU A 27 -1.65 15.50 -1.43
CA GLU A 27 -0.83 14.98 -0.33
C GLU A 27 0.59 14.64 -0.79
N GLN A 28 0.73 14.04 -1.97
CA GLN A 28 2.04 13.76 -2.55
C GLN A 28 2.88 15.03 -2.75
N ALA A 29 2.23 16.10 -3.24
CA ALA A 29 2.86 17.40 -3.42
C ALA A 29 3.23 18.08 -2.09
N LYS A 30 2.56 17.75 -0.97
CA LYS A 30 2.90 18.28 0.36
C LYS A 30 4.08 17.53 0.97
N SER A 31 4.11 16.20 0.86
CA SER A 31 5.16 15.38 1.45
C SER A 31 6.54 15.66 0.83
N GLY A 32 6.62 15.70 -0.51
CA GLY A 32 7.87 16.04 -1.19
C GLY A 32 8.38 17.45 -0.91
N LYS A 33 7.48 18.41 -0.63
CA LYS A 33 7.86 19.76 -0.18
C LYS A 33 8.45 19.76 1.23
N LEU A 34 7.94 18.90 2.12
CA LEU A 34 8.42 18.81 3.49
C LEU A 34 9.85 18.26 3.55
N ILE A 35 10.15 17.17 2.84
CA ILE A 35 11.52 16.63 2.78
C ILE A 35 12.50 17.63 2.18
N ALA A 36 12.14 18.27 1.05
CA ALA A 36 13.00 19.28 0.44
C ALA A 36 13.28 20.46 1.38
N GLU A 37 12.29 20.89 2.15
CA GLU A 37 12.46 21.94 3.16
C GLU A 37 13.36 21.49 4.30
N LEU A 38 13.19 20.25 4.81
CA LEU A 38 14.06 19.72 5.84
C LEU A 38 15.51 19.58 5.36
N GLU A 39 15.76 19.17 4.10
CA GLU A 39 17.09 19.14 3.50
C GLU A 39 17.70 20.54 3.42
N ARG A 40 16.88 21.52 3.00
CA ARG A 40 17.30 22.92 2.96
C ARG A 40 17.72 23.41 4.34
N LEU A 41 16.96 23.08 5.39
CA LEU A 41 17.28 23.44 6.78
C LEU A 41 18.54 22.74 7.30
N GLN A 42 18.75 21.47 6.93
CA GLN A 42 19.95 20.72 7.31
C GLN A 42 21.23 21.28 6.66
N ASN A 43 21.12 21.79 5.44
CA ASN A 43 22.23 22.38 4.68
C ASN A 43 22.56 23.83 5.08
N LEU A 44 21.85 24.42 6.04
CA LEU A 44 22.22 25.73 6.60
C LEU A 44 23.57 25.64 7.36
N PRO A 45 24.27 26.77 7.56
CA PRO A 45 25.44 26.82 8.43
C PRO A 45 25.16 26.13 9.78
N TRP A 46 26.12 25.35 10.27
CA TRP A 46 25.93 24.46 11.43
C TRP A 46 25.31 25.18 12.64
N TRP A 47 25.65 26.44 12.89
CA TRP A 47 25.10 27.23 13.99
C TRP A 47 23.61 27.56 13.82
N GLN A 48 23.15 27.83 12.59
CA GLN A 48 21.72 28.06 12.30
C GLN A 48 20.92 26.77 12.44
N SER A 49 21.45 25.69 11.85
CA SER A 49 20.85 24.35 11.94
C SER A 49 20.74 23.89 13.40
N SER A 50 21.81 24.07 14.19
CA SER A 50 21.80 23.76 15.63
C SER A 50 20.82 24.63 16.42
N LEU A 51 20.73 25.95 16.16
CA LEU A 51 19.77 26.82 16.84
C LEU A 51 18.32 26.41 16.55
N LEU A 52 18.00 26.10 15.30
CA LEU A 52 16.67 25.64 14.90
C LEU A 52 16.35 24.25 15.49
N ARG A 53 17.34 23.35 15.59
CA ARG A 53 17.19 22.07 16.31
C ARG A 53 16.93 22.27 17.79
N LEU A 54 17.69 23.15 18.46
CA LEU A 54 17.49 23.49 19.87
C LEU A 54 16.15 24.17 20.14
N GLY A 55 15.69 24.99 19.19
CA GLY A 55 14.37 25.62 19.22
C GLY A 55 13.20 24.66 18.92
N GLY A 56 13.47 23.37 18.66
CA GLY A 56 12.47 22.36 18.33
C GLY A 56 11.80 22.59 16.96
N THR A 57 12.37 23.45 16.11
CA THR A 57 11.79 23.82 14.81
C THR A 57 11.99 22.72 13.77
N PHE A 58 13.07 21.94 13.88
CA PHE A 58 13.23 20.68 13.16
C PHE A 58 14.15 19.72 13.93
N GLY A 59 13.91 18.42 13.83
CA GLY A 59 14.62 17.39 14.59
C GLY A 59 14.53 16.04 13.91
N ASP A 60 15.15 15.03 14.51
CA ASP A 60 15.24 13.69 13.92
C ASP A 60 13.85 13.01 13.86
N GLU A 61 12.94 13.33 14.78
CA GLU A 61 11.55 12.84 14.74
C GLU A 61 10.76 13.43 13.58
N GLN A 62 10.87 14.74 13.32
CA GLN A 62 10.21 15.38 12.17
C GLN A 62 10.74 14.84 10.84
N TRP A 63 12.05 14.54 10.78
CA TRP A 63 12.66 13.86 9.66
C TRP A 63 12.09 12.45 9.44
N GLN A 64 12.00 11.67 10.51
CA GLN A 64 11.45 10.32 10.44
C GLN A 64 9.97 10.34 10.05
N ALA A 65 9.17 11.27 10.58
CA ALA A 65 7.77 11.42 10.20
C ALA A 65 7.65 11.77 8.71
N ALA A 66 8.38 12.78 8.23
CA ALA A 66 8.37 13.13 6.80
C ALA A 66 8.80 11.96 5.90
N ALA A 67 9.84 11.22 6.30
CA ALA A 67 10.28 10.01 5.59
C ALA A 67 9.23 8.90 5.60
N GLY A 68 8.46 8.75 6.69
CA GLY A 68 7.36 7.79 6.79
C GLY A 68 6.21 8.13 5.84
N GLY A 69 5.85 9.42 5.75
CA GLY A 69 4.87 9.92 4.77
C GLY A 69 5.31 9.71 3.31
N ASP A 70 6.57 10.01 2.98
CA ASP A 70 7.11 9.75 1.64
C ASP A 70 7.12 8.25 1.31
N MET A 71 7.52 7.41 2.26
CA MET A 71 7.50 5.96 2.11
C MET A 71 6.07 5.44 1.93
N TYR A 72 5.08 6.02 2.62
CA TYR A 72 3.67 5.70 2.44
C TYR A 72 3.21 5.97 1.00
N MET A 73 3.57 7.12 0.43
CA MET A 73 3.22 7.42 -0.95
C MET A 73 3.80 6.40 -1.94
N ARG A 74 5.04 5.94 -1.71
CA ARG A 74 5.65 4.87 -2.52
C ARG A 74 4.96 3.53 -2.36
N VAL A 75 4.52 3.20 -1.15
CA VAL A 75 3.70 2.00 -0.88
C VAL A 75 2.35 2.10 -1.61
N LEU A 76 1.71 3.27 -1.57
CA LEU A 76 0.43 3.51 -2.21
C LEU A 76 0.54 3.37 -3.73
N GLU A 77 1.52 4.04 -4.36
CA GLU A 77 1.80 3.94 -5.79
C GLU A 77 2.01 2.48 -6.21
N GLN A 78 2.88 1.76 -5.50
CA GLN A 78 3.21 0.38 -5.84
C GLN A 78 2.02 -0.55 -5.65
N SER A 79 1.34 -0.49 -4.51
CA SER A 79 0.19 -1.37 -4.23
C SER A 79 -1.01 -1.10 -5.14
N GLY A 80 -1.05 0.04 -5.83
CA GLY A 80 -2.09 0.40 -6.81
C GLY A 80 -1.85 -0.11 -8.22
N LEU A 81 -0.76 -0.84 -8.49
CA LEU A 81 -0.45 -1.32 -9.83
C LEU A 81 -1.49 -2.32 -10.36
N PRO A 82 -1.95 -2.19 -11.63
CA PRO A 82 -2.96 -3.09 -12.21
C PRO A 82 -2.57 -4.58 -12.25
N ILE A 83 -1.26 -4.89 -12.19
CA ILE A 83 -0.75 -6.27 -12.23
C ILE A 83 -1.27 -7.14 -11.07
N PHE A 84 -1.72 -6.53 -9.97
CA PHE A 84 -2.26 -7.27 -8.84
C PHE A 84 -3.64 -7.85 -9.10
N THR A 85 -4.43 -7.26 -10.00
CA THR A 85 -5.78 -7.75 -10.34
C THR A 85 -5.83 -8.43 -11.72
N ALA A 86 -4.80 -8.23 -12.55
CA ALA A 86 -4.68 -8.83 -13.86
C ALA A 86 -4.63 -10.38 -13.83
N GLU A 87 -5.17 -11.01 -14.88
CA GLU A 87 -5.20 -12.48 -15.03
C GLU A 87 -3.81 -13.11 -15.20
N ASP A 88 -2.87 -12.34 -15.76
CA ASP A 88 -1.46 -12.70 -15.94
C ASP A 88 -0.56 -12.16 -14.82
N GLY A 89 -1.15 -11.82 -13.67
CA GLY A 89 -0.44 -11.38 -12.47
C GLY A 89 -0.92 -12.11 -11.22
N ALA A 90 -1.18 -11.37 -10.15
CA ALA A 90 -1.64 -11.98 -8.90
C ALA A 90 -3.12 -12.39 -8.93
N ARG A 91 -3.96 -11.78 -9.78
CA ARG A 91 -5.40 -12.06 -9.86
C ARG A 91 -6.10 -11.96 -8.49
N LEU A 92 -5.70 -10.96 -7.70
CA LEU A 92 -6.29 -10.70 -6.39
C LEU A 92 -7.74 -10.22 -6.52
N PRO A 93 -8.65 -10.65 -5.61
CA PRO A 93 -10.01 -10.12 -5.58
C PRO A 93 -10.04 -8.60 -5.38
N GLU A 94 -10.85 -7.89 -6.16
CA GLU A 94 -11.02 -6.44 -6.03
C GLU A 94 -11.93 -6.07 -4.85
N ARG A 95 -11.42 -6.23 -3.63
CA ARG A 95 -12.15 -5.90 -2.40
C ARG A 95 -11.37 -4.92 -1.55
N PHE A 96 -12.11 -4.19 -0.70
CA PHE A 96 -11.53 -3.26 0.26
C PHE A 96 -10.44 -3.92 1.11
N TYR A 97 -10.74 -5.04 1.77
CA TYR A 97 -9.77 -5.71 2.63
C TYR A 97 -8.57 -6.25 1.85
N THR A 98 -8.77 -6.76 0.64
CA THR A 98 -7.65 -7.21 -0.20
C THR A 98 -6.74 -6.05 -0.58
N ARG A 99 -7.29 -4.88 -0.95
CA ARG A 99 -6.50 -3.67 -1.21
C ARG A 99 -5.78 -3.16 0.04
N LEU A 100 -6.45 -3.18 1.19
CA LEU A 100 -5.84 -2.80 2.48
C LEU A 100 -4.69 -3.75 2.84
N GLN A 101 -4.89 -5.07 2.72
CA GLN A 101 -3.84 -6.06 2.96
C GLN A 101 -2.70 -5.93 1.96
N LEU A 102 -2.97 -5.58 0.70
CA LEU A 102 -1.92 -5.35 -0.29
C LEU A 102 -1.06 -4.11 0.06
N LYS A 103 -1.67 -3.01 0.49
CA LYS A 103 -0.92 -1.86 1.07
C LYS A 103 -0.09 -2.31 2.28
N GLY A 104 -0.72 -3.07 3.17
CA GLY A 104 -0.08 -3.65 4.36
C GLY A 104 1.09 -4.59 4.05
N LEU A 105 1.03 -5.36 2.96
CA LEU A 105 2.12 -6.23 2.51
C LEU A 105 3.34 -5.41 2.07
N HIS A 106 3.12 -4.36 1.27
CA HIS A 106 4.21 -3.47 0.85
C HIS A 106 4.82 -2.73 2.06
N ALA A 107 3.99 -2.26 2.99
CA ALA A 107 4.47 -1.69 4.24
C ALA A 107 5.25 -2.70 5.10
N TRP A 108 4.83 -3.97 5.13
CA TRP A 108 5.58 -5.05 5.79
C TRP A 108 6.94 -5.30 5.13
N VAL A 109 7.03 -5.34 3.79
CA VAL A 109 8.31 -5.49 3.08
C VAL A 109 9.25 -4.32 3.39
N ALA A 110 8.72 -3.09 3.44
CA ALA A 110 9.48 -1.92 3.89
C ALA A 110 9.93 -2.05 5.35
N HIS A 111 9.07 -2.55 6.25
CA HIS A 111 9.43 -2.80 7.65
C HIS A 111 10.54 -3.85 7.81
N VAL A 112 10.50 -4.93 7.02
CA VAL A 112 11.58 -5.94 6.99
C VAL A 112 12.92 -5.24 6.71
N ARG A 113 12.95 -4.31 5.75
CA ARG A 113 14.15 -3.52 5.45
C ARG A 113 14.53 -2.56 6.58
N LEU A 114 13.58 -1.85 7.18
CA LEU A 114 13.84 -0.88 8.25
C LEU A 114 14.41 -1.54 9.51
N ARG A 115 14.05 -2.80 9.80
CA ARG A 115 14.62 -3.56 10.93
C ARG A 115 16.13 -3.82 10.83
N MET A 116 16.73 -3.60 9.67
CA MET A 116 18.20 -3.63 9.50
C MET A 116 18.89 -2.37 10.03
N GLU A 117 18.13 -1.30 10.28
CA GLU A 117 18.62 -0.02 10.80
C GLU A 117 18.47 0.05 12.33
N PRO A 118 19.24 0.91 13.02
CA PRO A 118 19.04 1.17 14.45
C PRO A 118 17.59 1.57 14.76
N LYS A 119 17.03 1.02 15.84
CA LYS A 119 15.61 1.18 16.21
C LYS A 119 15.22 2.65 16.39
N GLU A 120 16.12 3.44 16.92
CA GLU A 120 15.94 4.87 17.20
C GLU A 120 15.79 5.69 15.91
N LYS A 121 16.27 5.16 14.77
CA LYS A 121 16.24 5.83 13.47
C LYS A 121 15.02 5.50 12.61
N HIS A 122 14.30 4.43 12.92
CA HIS A 122 13.18 3.98 12.09
C HIS A 122 11.85 3.80 12.83
N SER A 123 11.84 3.86 14.17
CA SER A 123 10.62 3.58 14.94
C SER A 123 9.52 4.62 14.69
N VAL A 124 9.86 5.91 14.60
CA VAL A 124 8.90 6.97 14.27
C VAL A 124 8.51 6.89 12.79
N LEU A 125 9.49 6.64 11.91
CA LEU A 125 9.26 6.51 10.47
C LEU A 125 8.24 5.41 10.16
N PHE A 126 8.44 4.22 10.72
CA PHE A 126 7.54 3.11 10.49
C PHE A 126 6.15 3.34 11.11
N ARG A 127 6.10 3.97 12.29
CA ARG A 127 4.82 4.37 12.90
C ARG A 127 4.05 5.31 11.97
N GLU A 128 4.69 6.35 11.47
CA GLU A 128 4.05 7.33 10.57
C GLU A 128 3.57 6.68 9.26
N LEU A 129 4.38 5.80 8.65
CA LEU A 129 3.99 5.00 7.48
C LEU A 129 2.68 4.25 7.75
N MET A 130 2.58 3.58 8.90
CA MET A 130 1.39 2.80 9.24
C MET A 130 0.20 3.68 9.63
N GLU A 131 0.42 4.81 10.30
CA GLU A 131 -0.63 5.79 10.61
C GLU A 131 -1.32 6.26 9.33
N HIS A 132 -0.55 6.62 8.29
CA HIS A 132 -1.12 6.96 6.98
C HIS A 132 -1.90 5.83 6.31
N VAL A 133 -1.43 4.58 6.41
CA VAL A 133 -2.18 3.42 5.89
C VAL A 133 -3.54 3.29 6.58
N TRP A 134 -3.60 3.50 7.90
CA TRP A 134 -4.84 3.39 8.68
C TRP A 134 -5.76 4.59 8.48
N ASP A 135 -5.22 5.79 8.35
CA ASP A 135 -5.99 6.99 8.04
C ASP A 135 -6.66 6.87 6.67
N GLN A 136 -5.94 6.39 5.66
CA GLN A 136 -6.52 6.11 4.35
C GLN A 136 -7.62 5.05 4.43
N ALA A 137 -7.41 3.97 5.18
CA ALA A 137 -8.42 2.94 5.37
C ALA A 137 -9.68 3.50 6.07
N SER A 138 -9.50 4.41 7.03
CA SER A 138 -10.59 5.12 7.70
C SER A 138 -11.39 5.98 6.72
N LEU A 139 -10.69 6.73 5.86
CA LEU A 139 -11.30 7.54 4.80
C LEU A 139 -12.09 6.68 3.81
N ASP A 140 -11.50 5.60 3.31
CA ASP A 140 -12.15 4.65 2.40
C ASP A 140 -13.45 4.08 2.99
N LEU A 141 -13.43 3.69 4.28
CA LEU A 141 -14.63 3.22 4.99
C LEU A 141 -15.69 4.33 5.15
N SER A 142 -15.25 5.55 5.47
CA SER A 142 -16.15 6.71 5.62
C SER A 142 -16.85 7.11 4.32
N HIS A 143 -16.21 6.86 3.18
CA HIS A 143 -16.75 7.11 1.85
C HIS A 143 -17.65 5.97 1.33
N GLY A 144 -17.87 4.93 2.12
CA GLY A 144 -18.78 3.84 1.77
C GLY A 144 -18.21 2.87 0.73
N VAL A 145 -16.87 2.78 0.61
CA VAL A 145 -16.20 1.86 -0.32
C VAL A 145 -16.57 0.38 -0.06
N VAL A 146 -16.90 0.04 1.18
CA VAL A 146 -17.29 -1.33 1.58
C VAL A 146 -18.80 -1.59 1.42
N THR A 147 -19.60 -0.55 1.54
CA THR A 147 -21.07 -0.60 1.72
C THR A 147 -21.81 -0.06 0.50
N ASN A 148 -21.21 -0.18 -0.69
CA ASN A 148 -21.79 0.29 -1.96
C ASN A 148 -22.28 1.75 -1.93
N GLY A 149 -21.53 2.62 -1.24
CA GLY A 149 -21.81 4.06 -1.16
C GLY A 149 -22.54 4.51 0.10
N GLU A 150 -22.98 3.60 0.98
CA GLU A 150 -23.52 4.00 2.29
C GLU A 150 -22.38 4.37 3.24
N ARG A 151 -22.44 5.53 3.89
CA ARG A 151 -21.37 5.95 4.81
C ARG A 151 -21.49 5.17 6.12
N MET A 152 -20.39 4.55 6.56
CA MET A 152 -20.32 3.90 7.87
C MET A 152 -20.25 4.93 8.99
N GLY A 153 -20.86 4.62 10.13
CA GLY A 153 -20.71 5.42 11.34
C GLY A 153 -19.32 5.28 11.95
N TYR A 154 -18.85 6.31 12.68
CA TYR A 154 -17.52 6.31 13.33
C TYR A 154 -17.25 5.05 14.19
N ILE A 155 -18.25 4.57 14.93
CA ILE A 155 -18.13 3.38 15.78
C ILE A 155 -17.89 2.12 14.94
N GLU A 156 -18.55 2.01 13.78
CA GLU A 156 -18.39 0.88 12.86
C GLU A 156 -17.02 0.91 12.19
N ILE A 157 -16.60 2.09 11.71
CA ILE A 157 -15.25 2.31 11.16
C ILE A 157 -14.19 1.88 12.17
N SER A 158 -14.29 2.31 13.43
CA SER A 158 -13.34 1.92 14.49
C SER A 158 -13.30 0.42 14.73
N LYS A 159 -14.45 -0.28 14.68
CA LYS A 159 -14.50 -1.75 14.80
C LYS A 159 -13.78 -2.42 13.63
N HIS A 160 -14.04 -1.98 12.40
CA HIS A 160 -13.41 -2.50 11.20
C HIS A 160 -11.90 -2.26 11.17
N LEU A 161 -11.45 -1.06 11.53
CA LEU A 161 -10.02 -0.74 11.62
C LEU A 161 -9.32 -1.60 12.67
N LYS A 162 -9.89 -1.72 13.87
CA LYS A 162 -9.32 -2.56 14.93
C LYS A 162 -9.19 -4.01 14.47
N ALA A 163 -10.24 -4.58 13.87
CA ALA A 163 -10.20 -5.95 13.35
C ALA A 163 -9.13 -6.12 12.26
N SER A 164 -9.04 -5.15 11.33
CA SER A 164 -8.05 -5.15 10.24
C SER A 164 -6.62 -5.07 10.77
N GLN A 165 -6.36 -4.23 11.76
CA GLN A 165 -5.06 -4.09 12.43
C GLN A 165 -4.64 -5.41 13.10
N PHE A 166 -5.54 -6.05 13.85
CA PHE A 166 -5.24 -7.35 14.47
C PHE A 166 -4.94 -8.43 13.43
N ALA A 167 -5.75 -8.51 12.37
CA ALA A 167 -5.53 -9.47 11.29
C ALA A 167 -4.19 -9.22 10.59
N TRP A 168 -3.88 -7.95 10.27
CA TRP A 168 -2.62 -7.56 9.62
C TRP A 168 -1.40 -7.88 10.49
N HIS A 169 -1.43 -7.59 11.80
CA HIS A 169 -0.33 -7.94 12.70
C HIS A 169 -0.11 -9.45 12.79
N GLY A 170 -1.20 -10.23 12.90
CA GLY A 170 -1.13 -11.70 12.88
C GLY A 170 -0.54 -12.22 11.57
N PHE A 171 -0.95 -11.64 10.45
CA PHE A 171 -0.45 -11.99 9.13
C PHE A 171 1.05 -11.67 8.98
N CYS A 172 1.50 -10.47 9.38
CA CYS A 172 2.91 -10.08 9.36
C CYS A 172 3.79 -10.99 10.22
N LYS A 173 3.30 -11.37 11.41
CA LYS A 173 4.01 -12.32 12.28
C LYS A 173 4.20 -13.68 11.60
N ASN A 174 3.18 -14.16 10.89
CA ASN A 174 3.26 -15.41 10.15
C ASN A 174 4.18 -15.29 8.94
N LEU A 175 4.18 -14.15 8.23
CA LEU A 175 5.12 -13.90 7.13
C LEU A 175 6.57 -13.89 7.63
N ASP A 176 6.84 -13.27 8.78
CA ASP A 176 8.17 -13.29 9.41
C ASP A 176 8.60 -14.73 9.77
N ALA A 177 7.68 -15.56 10.27
CA ALA A 177 7.96 -16.96 10.57
C ALA A 177 8.25 -17.78 9.30
N VAL A 178 7.48 -17.54 8.24
CA VAL A 178 7.69 -18.17 6.93
C VAL A 178 9.04 -17.77 6.32
N LEU A 179 9.48 -16.52 6.49
CA LEU A 179 10.81 -16.10 6.02
C LEU A 179 11.95 -16.85 6.70
N ALA A 180 11.72 -17.39 7.89
CA ALA A 180 12.71 -18.13 8.68
C ALA A 180 12.59 -19.66 8.51
N SER A 181 11.67 -20.16 7.70
CA SER A 181 11.48 -21.60 7.48
C SER A 181 12.40 -22.16 6.39
N ASP A 182 12.44 -23.49 6.27
CA ASP A 182 13.27 -24.19 5.29
C ASP A 182 12.72 -24.08 3.85
N ALA A 183 11.42 -23.80 3.71
CA ALA A 183 10.71 -23.72 2.43
C ALA A 183 9.89 -22.41 2.32
N PRO A 184 10.54 -21.23 2.40
CA PRO A 184 9.84 -19.95 2.51
C PRO A 184 8.93 -19.65 1.33
N ARG A 185 9.26 -20.13 0.13
CA ARG A 185 8.45 -19.94 -1.08
C ARG A 185 7.11 -20.67 -0.98
N ASP A 186 7.13 -21.97 -0.71
CA ASP A 186 5.92 -22.79 -0.67
C ASP A 186 5.03 -22.41 0.52
N GLU A 187 5.63 -22.18 1.69
CA GLU A 187 4.88 -21.77 2.88
C GLU A 187 4.28 -20.37 2.74
N MET A 188 4.97 -19.44 2.08
CA MET A 188 4.42 -18.11 1.80
C MET A 188 3.24 -18.19 0.85
N ALA A 189 3.33 -18.99 -0.21
CA ALA A 189 2.22 -19.16 -1.14
C ALA A 189 0.97 -19.69 -0.42
N ILE A 190 1.12 -20.70 0.45
CA ILE A 190 0.02 -21.23 1.28
C ILE A 190 -0.55 -20.15 2.20
N LEU A 191 0.31 -19.36 2.85
CA LEU A 191 -0.12 -18.29 3.73
C LEU A 191 -0.87 -17.18 2.98
N LEU A 192 -0.41 -16.82 1.78
CA LEU A 192 -1.05 -15.83 0.92
C LEU A 192 -2.43 -16.30 0.45
N ILE A 193 -2.61 -17.58 0.10
CA ILE A 193 -3.92 -18.16 -0.24
C ILE A 193 -4.93 -17.91 0.88
N LYS A 194 -4.54 -18.15 2.13
CA LYS A 194 -5.42 -18.02 3.30
C LYS A 194 -5.80 -16.57 3.64
N ASN A 195 -5.00 -15.58 3.25
CA ASN A 195 -5.18 -14.19 3.70
C ASN A 195 -5.56 -13.23 2.56
N MET A 196 -5.08 -13.47 1.35
CA MET A 196 -5.26 -12.58 0.20
C MET A 196 -6.33 -13.08 -0.78
N TYR A 197 -6.52 -14.40 -0.86
CA TYR A 197 -7.48 -15.04 -1.75
C TYR A 197 -8.65 -15.58 -0.93
N VAL A 198 -9.42 -14.67 -0.37
CA VAL A 198 -10.63 -14.98 0.39
C VAL A 198 -11.89 -14.61 -0.39
N ASP A 199 -13.08 -15.00 0.06
CA ASP A 199 -14.39 -14.58 -0.42
C ASP A 199 -14.96 -13.38 0.37
N LYS A 200 -16.24 -13.02 0.16
CA LYS A 200 -16.81 -11.80 0.77
C LYS A 200 -17.01 -11.98 2.26
N GLU A 201 -17.16 -13.23 2.68
CA GLU A 201 -17.36 -13.71 4.03
C GLU A 201 -16.02 -13.85 4.77
N GLY A 202 -14.91 -13.92 4.02
CA GLY A 202 -13.54 -14.00 4.52
C GLY A 202 -12.99 -15.42 4.49
N ASP A 203 -13.69 -16.36 3.84
CA ASP A 203 -13.27 -17.74 3.71
C ASP A 203 -12.30 -17.90 2.53
N PRO A 204 -11.26 -18.74 2.62
CA PRO A 204 -10.31 -18.96 1.52
C PRO A 204 -11.02 -19.44 0.24
N LEU A 205 -10.54 -18.97 -0.92
CA LEU A 205 -11.01 -19.37 -2.24
C LEU A 205 -10.50 -20.77 -2.61
N VAL A 206 -11.06 -21.77 -1.93
CA VAL A 206 -10.80 -23.20 -2.11
C VAL A 206 -12.09 -23.92 -2.49
N ASP A 207 -11.96 -25.09 -3.13
CA ASP A 207 -13.08 -25.99 -3.37
C ASP A 207 -13.48 -26.78 -2.10
N GLU A 208 -14.48 -27.65 -2.23
CA GLU A 208 -14.98 -28.50 -1.12
C GLU A 208 -13.92 -29.45 -0.54
N THR A 209 -12.84 -29.71 -1.29
CA THR A 209 -11.72 -30.56 -0.84
C THR A 209 -10.62 -29.76 -0.14
N GLY A 210 -10.73 -28.43 -0.09
CA GLY A 210 -9.70 -27.53 0.41
C GLY A 210 -8.60 -27.22 -0.63
N THR A 211 -8.81 -27.58 -1.90
CA THR A 211 -7.87 -27.30 -2.99
C THR A 211 -8.11 -25.88 -3.52
N PRO A 212 -7.08 -25.05 -3.76
CA PRO A 212 -7.26 -23.70 -4.29
C PRO A 212 -8.03 -23.68 -5.63
N LEU A 213 -8.95 -22.72 -5.78
CA LEU A 213 -9.69 -22.54 -7.03
C LEU A 213 -8.75 -22.24 -8.22
N PRO A 214 -9.18 -22.49 -9.48
CA PRO A 214 -8.32 -22.32 -10.65
C PRO A 214 -7.66 -20.93 -10.71
N GLY A 215 -6.33 -20.92 -10.77
CA GLY A 215 -5.50 -19.70 -10.85
C GLY A 215 -5.16 -19.05 -9.51
N VAL A 216 -5.78 -19.45 -8.39
CA VAL A 216 -5.42 -18.96 -7.04
C VAL A 216 -4.01 -19.39 -6.67
N GLU A 217 -3.66 -20.66 -6.87
CA GLU A 217 -2.32 -21.15 -6.54
C GLU A 217 -1.24 -20.45 -7.39
N ARG A 218 -1.48 -20.31 -8.71
CA ARG A 218 -0.56 -19.60 -9.61
C ARG A 218 -0.37 -18.14 -9.19
N GLY A 219 -1.46 -17.42 -8.92
CA GLY A 219 -1.40 -16.03 -8.46
C GLY A 219 -0.67 -15.90 -7.13
N ALA A 220 -0.90 -16.82 -6.19
CA ALA A 220 -0.23 -16.82 -4.90
C ALA A 220 1.28 -17.05 -5.03
N ARG A 221 1.70 -18.03 -5.84
CA ARG A 221 3.13 -18.28 -6.14
C ARG A 221 3.77 -17.09 -6.83
N TRP A 222 3.09 -16.46 -7.78
CA TRP A 222 3.56 -15.23 -8.40
C TRP A 222 3.75 -14.11 -7.38
N LEU A 223 2.76 -13.89 -6.50
CA LEU A 223 2.83 -12.87 -5.47
C LEU A 223 3.95 -13.15 -4.46
N THR A 224 4.21 -14.43 -4.14
CA THR A 224 5.37 -14.83 -3.33
C THR A 224 6.68 -14.41 -3.98
N GLU A 225 6.92 -14.79 -5.24
CA GLU A 225 8.17 -14.41 -5.93
C GLU A 225 8.31 -12.89 -6.05
N TYR A 226 7.19 -12.18 -6.31
CA TYR A 226 7.15 -10.73 -6.28
C TYR A 226 7.60 -10.18 -4.92
N LEU A 227 7.01 -10.62 -3.80
CA LEU A 227 7.34 -10.11 -2.47
C LEU A 227 8.78 -10.41 -2.07
N LEU A 228 9.31 -11.58 -2.42
CA LEU A 228 10.71 -11.93 -2.19
C LEU A 228 11.65 -11.04 -3.01
N ALA A 229 11.33 -10.79 -4.29
CA ALA A 229 12.09 -9.88 -5.13
C ALA A 229 12.07 -8.44 -4.59
N GLN A 230 10.91 -7.95 -4.11
CA GLN A 230 10.82 -6.64 -3.47
C GLN A 230 11.68 -6.53 -2.21
N ARG A 231 11.66 -7.58 -1.37
CA ARG A 231 12.49 -7.63 -0.16
C ARG A 231 13.98 -7.56 -0.52
N ASP A 232 14.42 -8.38 -1.47
CA ASP A 232 15.83 -8.46 -1.86
C ASP A 232 16.30 -7.14 -2.49
N HIS A 233 15.44 -6.48 -3.28
CA HIS A 233 15.69 -5.14 -3.82
C HIS A 233 15.82 -4.09 -2.72
N LEU A 234 14.87 -4.02 -1.78
CA LEU A 234 14.95 -3.07 -0.68
C LEU A 234 16.18 -3.31 0.21
N ALA A 235 16.57 -4.58 0.43
CA ALA A 235 17.78 -4.95 1.17
C ALA A 235 19.06 -4.38 0.54
N ALA A 236 19.08 -4.22 -0.79
CA ALA A 236 20.20 -3.64 -1.51
C ALA A 236 20.25 -2.10 -1.47
N LEU A 237 19.16 -1.43 -1.05
CA LEU A 237 19.14 0.04 -1.00
C LEU A 237 20.05 0.59 0.11
N PRO A 238 20.76 1.70 -0.13
CA PRO A 238 21.55 2.38 0.89
C PRO A 238 20.69 2.79 2.10
N SER A 239 21.23 2.61 3.31
CA SER A 239 20.56 2.99 4.57
C SER A 239 20.13 4.45 4.60
N GLU A 240 20.96 5.35 4.06
CA GLU A 240 20.64 6.78 4.02
C GLU A 240 19.36 7.07 3.22
N ASP A 241 19.20 6.43 2.07
CA ASP A 241 18.02 6.62 1.22
C ASP A 241 16.76 6.06 1.88
N VAL A 242 16.85 4.86 2.46
CA VAL A 242 15.74 4.22 3.18
C VAL A 242 15.29 5.07 4.36
N LEU A 243 16.22 5.59 5.18
CA LEU A 243 15.91 6.43 6.34
C LEU A 243 15.36 7.81 5.96
N LYS A 244 15.56 8.24 4.71
CA LYS A 244 14.94 9.44 4.13
C LYS A 244 13.62 9.14 3.41
N GLY A 245 13.10 7.91 3.49
CA GLY A 245 11.85 7.52 2.83
C GLY A 245 11.97 7.32 1.32
N ARG A 246 13.19 7.37 0.76
CA ARG A 246 13.47 7.28 -0.69
C ARG A 246 13.57 5.84 -1.15
N VAL A 247 12.53 5.07 -0.88
CA VAL A 247 12.45 3.68 -1.34
C VAL A 247 12.05 3.61 -2.80
N SER A 248 12.60 2.61 -3.48
CA SER A 248 12.18 2.19 -4.82
C SER A 248 11.79 0.71 -4.77
N TRP A 249 11.00 0.28 -5.75
CA TRP A 249 10.53 -1.09 -5.87
C TRP A 249 11.21 -1.79 -7.05
N ALA A 250 11.41 -3.09 -6.95
CA ALA A 250 11.80 -3.91 -8.08
C ALA A 250 10.71 -3.88 -9.15
N GLU A 251 11.11 -4.00 -10.41
CA GLU A 251 10.17 -4.13 -11.52
C GLU A 251 9.34 -5.42 -11.35
N PRO A 252 8.00 -5.36 -11.42
CA PRO A 252 7.16 -6.56 -11.33
C PRO A 252 7.45 -7.54 -12.47
N VAL A 253 7.78 -8.78 -12.12
CA VAL A 253 7.97 -9.86 -13.10
C VAL A 253 6.62 -10.20 -13.73
N ARG A 254 6.50 -10.28 -15.06
CA ARG A 254 5.25 -10.72 -15.70
C ARG A 254 5.04 -12.23 -15.49
N ALA A 255 3.82 -12.70 -15.24
CA ALA A 255 3.60 -14.13 -14.95
C ALA A 255 3.79 -15.06 -16.16
N THR A 256 4.23 -14.57 -17.31
CA THR A 256 4.59 -15.40 -18.48
C THR A 256 5.98 -16.01 -18.39
N SER A 257 6.80 -15.58 -17.42
CA SER A 257 8.17 -16.10 -17.21
C SER A 257 8.31 -17.10 -16.06
N VAL A 258 7.19 -17.53 -15.45
CA VAL A 258 7.12 -18.55 -14.40
C VAL A 258 6.23 -19.69 -14.87
#